data_AF-A0A6J1KBC9-F1
#
_entry.id   AF-A0A6J1KBC9-F1
#
_cell.length_a   1.000
_cell.length_b   1.000
_cell.length_c   1.000
_cell.angle_alpha   90.00
_cell.angle_beta   90.00
_cell.angle_gamma   90.00
#
_symmetry.space_group_name_H-M   'P 1'
#
loop_
_entity.id
_entity.type
_entity.pdbx_description
1 polymer ?
#
loop_
_entity_poly.entity_id
_entity_poly.type
_entity_poly.pdbx_seq_one_letter_code
_entity_poly.pdbx_strand_id
1 'polypeptide(L)'
;MSEAIKSQGTCSERLIEENKCLQSLQVDSDNGVSMDILKEDVDELNQKKVAVGKDLQFLQDRVSKANANHVVQNLMSCLKTLEDLGKQESELLSPCDAQRIKLQAEIFELEGRLTGDHECSNFLDSLDNFISESEEELNSVKKALASRLRETLALKWLLDDVPTQTELIQYERRFSELYINIQDKLRQTRRYYATYNALLEIKDLMLKEISLLNSISSQFQDAIANSMSQMKLIESMEGILKGIQQKLDKVLLSHQEEQQVCNALKEKYAAATAEQRRCYALLKAFQEECAKNEKLRTQNST
;
A
#
# COMPACT_ATOMS: atom_id res chain seq x y z
N MET A 1 -95.14 -69.42 -24.07
CA MET A 1 -94.57 -68.27 -23.32
C MET A 1 -93.21 -68.69 -22.80
N SER A 2 -92.09 -68.26 -23.43
CA SER A 2 -90.75 -68.14 -22.78
C SER A 2 -89.55 -67.80 -23.68
N GLU A 3 -89.72 -67.33 -24.93
CA GLU A 3 -88.53 -67.04 -25.78
C GLU A 3 -88.40 -65.61 -26.32
N ALA A 4 -89.27 -64.68 -25.95
CA ALA A 4 -89.16 -63.27 -26.40
C ALA A 4 -88.60 -62.28 -25.36
N ILE A 5 -88.20 -62.72 -24.15
CA ILE A 5 -87.76 -61.82 -23.06
C ILE A 5 -86.22 -61.86 -22.84
N LYS A 6 -85.49 -62.80 -23.46
CA LYS A 6 -84.05 -63.02 -23.17
C LYS A 6 -83.05 -62.16 -23.98
N SER A 7 -83.47 -61.36 -24.96
CA SER A 7 -82.54 -60.53 -25.76
C SER A 7 -82.51 -59.04 -25.40
N GLN A 8 -83.33 -58.58 -24.43
CA GLN A 8 -83.29 -57.18 -23.96
C GLN A 8 -82.39 -56.98 -22.72
N GLY A 9 -82.07 -58.04 -21.96
CA GLY A 9 -81.16 -57.95 -20.81
C GLY A 9 -79.67 -57.87 -21.17
N THR A 10 -79.26 -58.47 -22.30
CA THR A 10 -77.84 -58.57 -22.69
C THR A 10 -77.29 -57.32 -23.39
N CYS A 11 -78.16 -56.39 -23.82
CA CYS A 11 -77.76 -55.11 -24.41
C CYS A 11 -77.60 -54.01 -23.34
N SER A 12 -78.42 -54.04 -22.28
CA SER A 12 -78.25 -53.13 -21.14
C SER A 12 -77.03 -53.48 -20.29
N GLU A 13 -76.74 -54.76 -20.08
CA GLU A 13 -75.58 -55.19 -19.28
C GLU A 13 -74.25 -54.85 -19.97
N ARG A 14 -74.17 -54.99 -21.30
CA ARG A 14 -72.98 -54.58 -22.08
C ARG A 14 -72.74 -53.08 -22.08
N LEU A 15 -73.80 -52.27 -22.14
CA LEU A 15 -73.68 -50.81 -22.02
C LEU A 15 -73.28 -50.37 -20.60
N ILE A 16 -73.67 -51.13 -19.58
CA ILE A 16 -73.25 -50.86 -18.19
C ILE A 16 -71.79 -51.25 -17.99
N GLU A 17 -71.32 -52.37 -18.55
CA GLU A 17 -69.91 -52.77 -18.48
C GLU A 17 -68.98 -51.88 -19.32
N GLU A 18 -69.40 -51.44 -20.51
CA GLU A 18 -68.63 -50.44 -21.28
C GLU A 18 -68.56 -49.09 -20.57
N ASN A 19 -69.65 -48.62 -19.95
CA ASN A 19 -69.61 -47.41 -19.13
C ASN A 19 -68.73 -47.57 -17.88
N LYS A 20 -68.70 -48.76 -17.26
CA LYS A 20 -67.81 -49.06 -16.12
C LYS A 20 -66.34 -49.10 -16.52
N CYS A 21 -66.05 -49.59 -17.73
CA CYS A 21 -64.70 -49.63 -18.29
C CYS A 21 -64.19 -48.23 -18.70
N LEU A 22 -65.09 -47.38 -19.22
CA LEU A 22 -64.81 -45.97 -19.46
C LEU A 22 -64.62 -45.17 -18.16
N GLN A 23 -65.33 -45.54 -17.09
CA GLN A 23 -65.14 -44.94 -15.77
C GLN A 23 -63.80 -45.33 -15.13
N SER A 24 -63.30 -46.55 -15.37
CA SER A 24 -61.95 -46.97 -14.93
C SER A 24 -60.81 -46.35 -15.75
N LEU A 25 -61.06 -45.93 -16.99
CA LEU A 25 -60.10 -45.15 -17.79
C LEU A 25 -60.09 -43.64 -17.42
N GLN A 26 -61.00 -43.20 -16.57
CA GLN A 26 -61.06 -41.82 -16.06
C GLN A 26 -60.37 -41.65 -14.69
N VAL A 27 -59.77 -42.72 -14.14
CA VAL A 27 -59.08 -42.72 -12.84
C VAL A 27 -57.56 -42.59 -12.97
N ASP A 28 -57.00 -42.44 -14.18
CA ASP A 28 -55.62 -41.96 -14.36
C ASP A 28 -55.47 -40.44 -14.11
N SER A 29 -56.24 -39.89 -13.16
CA SER A 29 -56.17 -38.49 -12.73
C SER A 29 -55.05 -38.23 -11.71
N ASP A 30 -54.49 -39.26 -11.07
CA ASP A 30 -53.49 -39.07 -10.01
C ASP A 30 -52.04 -38.86 -10.53
N ASN A 31 -51.71 -39.32 -11.74
CA ASN A 31 -50.46 -38.95 -12.41
C ASN A 31 -50.48 -37.50 -12.93
N GLY A 32 -51.67 -36.97 -13.23
CA GLY A 32 -51.86 -35.55 -13.55
C GLY A 32 -51.59 -34.66 -12.35
N VAL A 33 -52.15 -35.01 -11.18
CA VAL A 33 -51.96 -34.24 -9.93
C VAL A 33 -50.50 -34.25 -9.47
N SER A 34 -49.79 -35.38 -9.50
CA SER A 34 -48.37 -35.42 -9.12
C SER A 34 -47.45 -34.72 -10.14
N MET A 35 -47.81 -34.72 -11.42
CA MET A 35 -47.08 -34.00 -12.47
C MET A 35 -47.36 -32.50 -12.43
N ASP A 36 -48.56 -32.08 -12.05
CA ASP A 36 -48.94 -30.68 -11.93
C ASP A 36 -48.36 -30.06 -10.65
N ILE A 37 -48.27 -30.79 -9.52
CA ILE A 37 -47.53 -30.34 -8.32
C ILE A 37 -46.04 -30.16 -8.62
N LEU A 38 -45.40 -31.12 -9.32
CA LEU A 38 -43.99 -30.99 -9.72
C LEU A 38 -43.77 -29.86 -10.73
N LYS A 39 -44.72 -29.60 -11.63
CA LYS A 39 -44.66 -28.42 -12.52
C LYS A 39 -44.79 -27.13 -11.72
N GLU A 40 -45.68 -27.09 -10.75
CA GLU A 40 -45.88 -25.92 -9.88
C GLU A 40 -44.64 -25.63 -9.02
N ASP A 41 -43.98 -26.65 -8.46
CA ASP A 41 -42.69 -26.53 -7.76
C ASP A 41 -41.57 -26.05 -8.70
N VAL A 42 -41.51 -26.58 -9.93
CA VAL A 42 -40.54 -26.15 -10.95
C VAL A 42 -40.81 -24.72 -11.40
N ASP A 43 -42.06 -24.33 -11.53
CA ASP A 43 -42.47 -22.96 -11.87
C ASP A 43 -42.17 -21.99 -10.71
N GLU A 44 -42.36 -22.40 -9.47
CA GLU A 44 -41.99 -21.63 -8.28
C GLU A 44 -40.46 -21.47 -8.17
N LEU A 45 -39.70 -22.54 -8.41
CA LEU A 45 -38.24 -22.49 -8.47
C LEU A 45 -37.74 -21.64 -9.64
N ASN A 46 -38.40 -21.68 -10.80
CA ASN A 46 -38.10 -20.81 -11.93
C ASN A 46 -38.42 -19.35 -11.62
N GLN A 47 -39.54 -19.07 -10.95
CA GLN A 47 -39.88 -17.72 -10.49
C GLN A 47 -38.86 -17.20 -9.47
N LYS A 48 -38.45 -18.02 -8.50
CA LYS A 48 -37.38 -17.68 -7.53
C LYS A 48 -36.04 -17.45 -8.22
N LYS A 49 -35.67 -18.29 -9.20
CA LYS A 49 -34.45 -18.13 -10.01
C LYS A 49 -34.48 -16.83 -10.82
N VAL A 50 -35.62 -16.48 -11.41
CA VAL A 50 -35.80 -15.21 -12.13
C VAL A 50 -35.73 -14.02 -11.17
N ALA A 51 -36.31 -14.12 -9.97
CA ALA A 51 -36.23 -13.08 -8.94
C ALA A 51 -34.78 -12.85 -8.47
N VAL A 52 -34.07 -13.92 -8.09
CA VAL A 52 -32.65 -13.85 -7.70
C VAL A 52 -31.77 -13.35 -8.85
N GLY A 53 -32.08 -13.74 -10.09
CA GLY A 53 -31.39 -13.23 -11.28
C GLY A 53 -31.57 -11.72 -11.46
N LYS A 54 -32.78 -11.21 -11.26
CA LYS A 54 -33.06 -9.76 -11.31
C LYS A 54 -32.33 -9.01 -10.19
N ASP A 55 -32.30 -9.56 -8.98
CA ASP A 55 -31.60 -8.96 -7.84
C ASP A 55 -30.08 -8.94 -8.04
N LEU A 56 -29.50 -10.02 -8.59
CA LEU A 56 -28.09 -10.08 -8.97
C LEU A 56 -27.74 -9.05 -10.04
N GLN A 57 -28.60 -8.88 -11.04
CA GLN A 57 -28.41 -7.90 -12.10
C GLN A 57 -28.50 -6.46 -11.55
N PHE A 58 -29.43 -6.21 -10.64
CA PHE A 58 -29.54 -4.91 -9.94
C PHE A 58 -28.30 -4.60 -9.08
N LEU A 59 -27.75 -5.59 -8.38
CA LEU A 59 -26.51 -5.44 -7.62
C LEU A 59 -25.30 -5.20 -8.54
N GLN A 60 -25.21 -5.91 -9.67
CA GLN A 60 -24.15 -5.73 -10.66
C GLN A 60 -24.19 -4.34 -11.31
N ASP A 61 -25.39 -3.80 -11.59
CA ASP A 61 -25.58 -2.45 -12.10
C ASP A 61 -25.18 -1.39 -11.06
N ARG A 62 -25.50 -1.61 -9.77
CA ARG A 62 -25.09 -0.71 -8.68
C ARG A 62 -23.57 -0.69 -8.51
N VAL A 63 -22.91 -1.85 -8.56
CA VAL A 63 -21.45 -1.95 -8.44
C VAL A 63 -20.75 -1.31 -9.65
N SER A 64 -21.32 -1.47 -10.85
CA SER A 64 -20.81 -0.83 -12.08
C SER A 64 -20.96 0.69 -12.05
N LYS A 65 -22.10 1.21 -11.58
CA LYS A 65 -22.31 2.65 -11.37
C LYS A 65 -21.35 3.25 -10.33
N ALA A 66 -20.94 2.46 -9.34
CA ALA A 66 -19.99 2.88 -8.30
C ALA A 66 -18.50 2.67 -8.68
N ASN A 67 -18.19 2.17 -9.89
CA ASN A 67 -16.83 1.80 -10.32
C ASN A 67 -16.10 0.84 -9.35
N ALA A 68 -16.84 0.07 -8.55
CA ALA A 68 -16.31 -0.81 -7.50
C ALA A 68 -16.13 -2.27 -7.96
N ASN A 69 -16.24 -2.53 -9.26
CA ASN A 69 -16.15 -3.89 -9.84
C ASN A 69 -14.86 -4.62 -9.45
N HIS A 70 -13.72 -3.90 -9.46
CA HIS A 70 -12.43 -4.47 -9.06
C HIS A 70 -12.38 -4.85 -7.57
N VAL A 71 -13.01 -4.07 -6.68
CA VAL A 71 -13.07 -4.35 -5.23
C VAL A 71 -13.94 -5.57 -4.97
N VAL A 72 -15.10 -5.65 -5.63
CA VAL A 72 -16.02 -6.79 -5.49
C VAL A 72 -15.39 -8.07 -6.05
N GLN A 73 -14.66 -7.98 -7.17
CA GLN A 73 -13.91 -9.12 -7.71
C GLN A 73 -12.81 -9.59 -6.76
N ASN A 74 -12.06 -8.66 -6.16
CA ASN A 74 -11.04 -8.99 -5.15
C ASN A 74 -11.66 -9.63 -3.90
N LEU A 75 -12.79 -9.09 -3.41
CA LEU A 75 -13.52 -9.66 -2.28
C LEU A 75 -14.07 -11.05 -2.60
N MET A 76 -14.59 -11.29 -3.81
CA MET A 76 -15.02 -12.62 -4.24
C MET A 76 -13.86 -13.60 -4.34
N SER A 77 -12.68 -13.17 -4.81
CA SER A 77 -11.49 -14.03 -4.77
C SER A 77 -11.05 -14.32 -3.33
N CYS A 78 -11.08 -13.32 -2.45
CA CYS A 78 -10.74 -13.51 -1.04
C CYS A 78 -11.71 -14.45 -0.31
N LEU A 79 -13.02 -14.35 -0.59
CA LEU A 79 -14.02 -15.24 0.00
C LEU A 79 -13.83 -16.68 -0.48
N LYS A 80 -13.54 -16.89 -1.77
CA LYS A 80 -13.20 -18.22 -2.29
C LYS A 80 -11.97 -18.80 -1.60
N THR A 81 -10.89 -18.02 -1.49
CA THR A 81 -9.68 -18.47 -0.78
C THR A 81 -9.94 -18.75 0.69
N LEU A 82 -10.85 -18.02 1.34
CA LEU A 82 -11.21 -18.26 2.74
C LEU A 82 -12.03 -19.54 2.90
N GLU A 83 -12.95 -19.81 1.98
CA GLU A 83 -13.71 -21.06 1.95
C GLU A 83 -12.78 -22.26 1.67
N ASP A 84 -11.83 -22.11 0.74
CA ASP A 84 -10.82 -23.14 0.42
C ASP A 84 -9.89 -23.39 1.61
N LEU A 85 -9.45 -22.34 2.31
CA LEU A 85 -8.67 -22.47 3.54
C LEU A 85 -9.46 -23.12 4.68
N GLY A 86 -10.75 -22.78 4.82
CA GLY A 86 -11.61 -23.43 5.81
C GLY A 86 -11.82 -24.92 5.53
N LYS A 87 -11.91 -25.30 4.25
CA LYS A 87 -11.92 -26.72 3.83
C LYS A 87 -10.60 -27.39 4.20
N GLN A 88 -9.46 -26.78 3.86
CA GLN A 88 -8.14 -27.29 4.24
C GLN A 88 -7.98 -27.44 5.76
N GLU A 89 -8.46 -26.49 6.56
CA GLU A 89 -8.44 -26.56 8.02
C GLU A 89 -9.25 -27.76 8.53
N SER A 90 -10.47 -27.95 8.02
CA SER A 90 -11.32 -29.10 8.38
C SER A 90 -10.70 -30.44 7.95
N GLU A 91 -10.04 -30.48 6.80
CA GLU A 91 -9.30 -31.63 6.28
C GLU A 91 -8.06 -31.95 7.12
N LEU A 92 -7.44 -30.96 7.78
CA LEU A 92 -6.31 -31.16 8.69
C LEU A 92 -6.73 -31.50 10.12
N LEU A 93 -7.91 -31.08 10.57
CA LEU A 93 -8.44 -31.40 11.90
C LEU A 93 -8.92 -32.86 11.99
N SER A 94 -9.58 -33.37 10.94
CA SER A 94 -10.13 -34.74 10.95
C SER A 94 -9.08 -35.87 11.14
N PRO A 95 -7.86 -35.80 10.55
CA PRO A 95 -6.79 -36.77 10.80
C PRO A 95 -6.21 -36.65 12.22
N CYS A 96 -6.10 -35.43 12.75
CA CYS A 96 -5.63 -35.19 14.11
C CYS A 96 -6.58 -35.79 15.17
N ASP A 97 -7.89 -35.61 15.00
CA ASP A 97 -8.89 -36.21 15.87
C ASP A 97 -8.90 -37.75 15.75
N ALA A 98 -8.74 -38.29 14.53
CA ALA A 98 -8.64 -39.73 14.31
C ALA A 98 -7.37 -40.34 14.95
N GLN A 99 -6.22 -39.65 14.85
CA GLN A 99 -4.99 -40.05 15.51
C GLN A 99 -5.11 -39.99 17.04
N ARG A 100 -5.76 -38.95 17.58
CA ARG A 100 -6.03 -38.84 19.03
C ARG A 100 -6.83 -40.04 19.54
N ILE A 101 -7.89 -40.43 18.83
CA ILE A 101 -8.73 -41.57 19.22
C ILE A 101 -7.96 -42.89 19.16
N LYS A 102 -7.12 -43.09 18.14
CA LYS A 102 -6.27 -44.29 18.00
C LYS A 102 -5.29 -44.42 19.18
N LEU A 103 -4.56 -43.35 19.49
CA LEU A 103 -3.61 -43.33 20.60
C LEU A 103 -4.32 -43.55 21.94
N GLN A 104 -5.51 -43.00 22.11
CA GLN A 104 -6.30 -43.20 23.34
C GLN A 104 -6.79 -44.65 23.49
N ALA A 105 -7.09 -45.34 22.39
CA ALA A 105 -7.42 -46.75 22.39
C ALA A 105 -6.20 -47.64 22.69
N GLU A 106 -5.04 -47.31 22.12
CA GLU A 106 -3.77 -48.01 22.41
C GLU A 106 -3.37 -47.87 23.89
N ILE A 107 -3.54 -46.68 24.48
CA ILE A 107 -3.32 -46.47 25.92
C ILE A 107 -4.23 -47.39 26.74
N PHE A 108 -5.52 -47.48 26.41
CA PHE A 108 -6.47 -48.31 27.14
C PHE A 108 -6.14 -49.81 27.05
N GLU A 109 -5.72 -50.29 25.87
CA GLU A 109 -5.26 -51.67 25.67
C GLU A 109 -3.98 -51.98 26.48
N LEU A 110 -3.02 -51.04 26.51
CA LEU A 110 -1.80 -51.17 27.28
C LEU A 110 -2.06 -51.16 28.80
N GLU A 111 -2.96 -50.28 29.27
CA GLU A 111 -3.41 -50.24 30.67
C GLU A 111 -4.08 -51.57 31.08
N GLY A 112 -4.92 -52.14 30.22
CA GLY A 112 -5.55 -53.44 30.44
C GLY A 112 -4.54 -54.58 30.53
N ARG A 113 -3.53 -54.59 29.66
CA ARG A 113 -2.46 -55.61 29.66
C ARG A 113 -1.52 -55.49 30.86
N LEU A 114 -1.32 -54.31 31.42
CA LEU A 114 -0.51 -54.07 32.63
C LEU A 114 -1.15 -54.67 33.89
N THR A 115 -2.48 -54.82 33.90
CA THR A 115 -3.23 -55.42 35.03
C THR A 115 -3.32 -56.96 34.97
N GLY A 116 -2.83 -57.58 33.89
CA GLY A 116 -2.79 -59.04 33.71
C GLY A 116 -1.42 -59.64 34.06
N ASP A 117 -1.42 -60.69 34.88
CA ASP A 117 -0.21 -61.32 35.45
C ASP A 117 0.41 -62.33 34.46
N HIS A 118 1.17 -61.87 33.45
CA HIS A 118 1.92 -62.75 32.54
C HIS A 118 3.31 -62.22 32.14
N GLU A 119 4.28 -63.15 32.14
CA GLU A 119 5.70 -63.09 31.78
C GLU A 119 6.27 -61.76 31.23
N CYS A 120 6.86 -60.97 32.13
CA CYS A 120 7.27 -59.59 31.86
C CYS A 120 8.51 -59.40 30.96
N SER A 121 9.39 -60.39 30.75
CA SER A 121 10.69 -60.11 30.10
C SER A 121 10.59 -59.77 28.60
N ASN A 122 9.88 -60.58 27.81
CA ASN A 122 9.73 -60.32 26.36
C ASN A 122 8.78 -59.14 26.08
N PHE A 123 7.84 -58.86 27.00
CA PHE A 123 6.95 -57.71 26.93
C PHE A 123 7.68 -56.40 27.24
N LEU A 124 8.57 -56.39 28.24
CA LEU A 124 9.42 -55.26 28.56
C LEU A 124 10.38 -54.94 27.41
N ASP A 125 11.03 -55.94 26.81
CA ASP A 125 11.90 -55.72 25.64
C ASP A 125 11.10 -55.19 24.42
N SER A 126 9.88 -55.71 24.20
CA SER A 126 8.97 -55.20 23.15
C SER A 126 8.47 -53.79 23.43
N LEU A 127 8.27 -53.43 24.70
CA LEU A 127 7.83 -52.11 25.13
C LEU A 127 8.99 -51.10 25.04
N ASP A 128 10.20 -51.48 25.43
CA ASP A 128 11.41 -50.67 25.26
C ASP A 128 11.70 -50.40 23.78
N ASN A 129 11.51 -51.38 22.90
CA ASN A 129 11.59 -51.18 21.46
C ASN A 129 10.51 -50.20 20.96
N PHE A 130 9.27 -50.33 21.42
CA PHE A 130 8.17 -49.42 21.06
C PHE A 130 8.41 -47.98 21.57
N ILE A 131 8.90 -47.84 22.80
CA ILE A 131 9.28 -46.55 23.37
C ILE A 131 10.42 -45.95 22.54
N SER A 132 11.44 -46.74 22.21
CA SER A 132 12.57 -46.29 21.39
C SER A 132 12.12 -45.83 20.00
N GLU A 133 11.25 -46.58 19.33
CA GLU A 133 10.65 -46.21 18.05
C GLU A 133 9.85 -44.90 18.17
N SER A 134 9.01 -44.77 19.21
CA SER A 134 8.24 -43.55 19.46
C SER A 134 9.11 -42.32 19.79
N GLU A 135 10.24 -42.52 20.49
CA GLU A 135 11.22 -41.48 20.76
C GLU A 135 11.96 -41.06 19.49
N GLU A 136 12.29 -42.00 18.61
CA GLU A 136 12.86 -41.72 17.30
C GLU A 136 11.88 -40.94 16.40
N GLU A 137 10.61 -41.35 16.37
CA GLU A 137 9.55 -40.61 15.67
C GLU A 137 9.39 -39.20 16.24
N LEU A 138 9.32 -39.06 17.56
CA LEU A 138 9.24 -37.76 18.23
C LEU A 138 10.46 -36.89 17.91
N ASN A 139 11.66 -37.46 17.91
CA ASN A 139 12.88 -36.76 17.55
C ASN A 139 12.90 -36.36 16.07
N SER A 140 12.33 -37.18 15.18
CA SER A 140 12.18 -36.86 13.76
C SER A 140 11.22 -35.68 13.56
N VAL A 141 10.08 -35.66 14.26
CA VAL A 141 9.09 -34.57 14.24
C VAL A 141 9.70 -33.30 14.84
N LYS A 142 10.42 -33.39 15.96
CA LYS A 142 11.15 -32.25 16.54
C LYS A 142 12.18 -31.67 15.56
N LYS A 143 12.91 -32.51 14.82
CA LYS A 143 13.85 -32.07 13.77
C LYS A 143 13.12 -31.37 12.63
N ALA A 144 11.99 -31.91 12.17
CA ALA A 144 11.18 -31.29 11.13
C ALA A 144 10.61 -29.93 11.58
N LEU A 145 10.10 -29.83 12.81
CA LEU A 145 9.63 -28.59 13.41
C LEU A 145 10.76 -27.56 13.52
N ALA A 146 11.95 -27.98 13.96
CA ALA A 146 13.12 -27.09 14.04
C ALA A 146 13.53 -26.56 12.64
N SER A 147 13.42 -27.38 11.59
CA SER A 147 13.63 -26.94 10.20
C SER A 147 12.62 -25.85 9.82
N ARG A 148 11.33 -26.11 10.05
CA ARG A 148 10.25 -25.16 9.76
C ARG A 148 10.38 -23.85 10.52
N LEU A 149 10.80 -23.90 11.79
CA LEU A 149 11.06 -22.69 12.59
C LEU A 149 12.22 -21.88 12.01
N ARG A 150 13.31 -22.52 11.57
CA ARG A 150 14.42 -21.83 10.90
C ARG A 150 13.98 -21.17 9.60
N GLU A 151 13.19 -21.87 8.79
CA GLU A 151 12.59 -21.30 7.56
C GLU A 151 11.71 -20.08 7.89
N THR A 152 10.85 -20.20 8.90
CA THR A 152 9.96 -19.10 9.33
C THR A 152 10.76 -17.89 9.83
N LEU A 153 11.83 -18.12 10.60
CA LEU A 153 12.72 -17.05 11.06
C LEU A 153 13.46 -16.38 9.90
N ALA A 154 13.91 -17.16 8.91
CA ALA A 154 14.55 -16.60 7.71
C ALA A 154 13.58 -15.71 6.91
N LEU A 155 12.32 -16.14 6.76
CA LEU A 155 11.27 -15.32 6.15
C LEU A 155 10.97 -14.06 6.96
N LYS A 156 10.96 -14.17 8.30
CA LYS A 156 10.77 -13.01 9.17
C LYS A 156 11.91 -12.01 9.03
N TRP A 157 13.16 -12.46 9.00
CA TRP A 157 14.30 -11.56 8.76
C TRP A 157 14.22 -10.89 7.39
N LEU A 158 13.83 -11.63 6.35
CA LEU A 158 13.62 -11.04 5.02
C LEU A 158 12.51 -9.98 5.01
N LEU A 159 11.48 -10.15 5.85
CA LEU A 159 10.41 -9.17 6.01
C LEU A 159 10.88 -7.95 6.82
N ASP A 160 11.63 -8.18 7.89
CA ASP A 160 12.18 -7.12 8.75
C ASP A 160 13.27 -6.29 8.01
N ASP A 161 13.93 -6.87 7.00
CA ASP A 161 14.85 -6.15 6.10
C ASP A 161 14.13 -5.13 5.20
N VAL A 162 12.80 -5.27 5.01
CA VAL A 162 12.00 -4.32 4.24
C VAL A 162 11.56 -3.19 5.17
N PRO A 163 12.01 -1.94 4.92
CA PRO A 163 11.67 -0.83 5.80
C PRO A 163 10.16 -0.62 5.82
N THR A 164 9.62 -0.51 7.04
CA THR A 164 8.21 -0.24 7.27
C THR A 164 7.84 1.17 6.81
N GLN A 165 6.54 1.42 6.57
CA GLN A 165 6.07 2.75 6.19
C GLN A 165 6.49 3.84 7.20
N THR A 166 6.53 3.52 8.49
CA THR A 166 6.98 4.44 9.54
C THR A 166 8.47 4.77 9.42
N GLU A 167 9.31 3.77 9.13
CA GLU A 167 10.76 3.98 8.91
C GLU A 167 11.02 4.80 7.65
N LEU A 168 10.27 4.55 6.57
CA LEU A 168 10.35 5.37 5.36
C LEU A 168 10.04 6.84 5.64
N ILE A 169 9.00 7.13 6.43
CA ILE A 169 8.66 8.51 6.84
C ILE A 169 9.78 9.12 7.70
N GLN A 170 10.40 8.34 8.58
CA GLN A 170 11.56 8.81 9.37
C GLN A 170 12.75 9.14 8.49
N TYR A 171 13.06 8.28 7.52
CA TYR A 171 14.13 8.52 6.55
C TYR A 171 13.85 9.76 5.70
N GLU A 172 12.62 9.93 5.20
CA GLU A 172 12.23 11.12 4.45
C GLU A 172 12.49 12.41 5.26
N ARG A 173 12.05 12.44 6.54
CA ARG A 173 12.33 13.56 7.44
C ARG A 173 13.82 13.77 7.61
N ARG A 174 14.59 12.70 7.87
CA ARG A 174 16.04 12.79 8.07
C ARG A 174 16.77 13.28 6.83
N PHE A 175 16.35 12.86 5.64
CA PHE A 175 16.89 13.36 4.37
C PHE A 175 16.56 14.84 4.17
N SER A 176 15.34 15.28 4.52
CA SER A 176 14.97 16.69 4.43
C SER A 176 15.80 17.57 5.38
N GLU A 177 16.05 17.12 6.60
CA GLU A 177 16.94 17.79 7.57
C GLU A 177 18.38 17.87 7.06
N LEU A 178 18.89 16.74 6.55
CA LEU A 178 20.24 16.66 5.99
C LEU A 178 20.38 17.60 4.79
N TYR A 179 19.37 17.65 3.92
CA TYR A 179 19.35 18.54 2.76
C TYR A 179 19.41 20.01 3.19
N ILE A 180 18.61 20.43 4.18
CA ILE A 180 18.65 21.78 4.74
C ILE A 180 20.05 22.10 5.29
N ASN A 181 20.65 21.18 6.06
CA ASN A 181 21.99 21.37 6.61
C ASN A 181 23.05 21.53 5.52
N ILE A 182 23.02 20.68 4.48
CA ILE A 182 23.93 20.78 3.34
C ILE A 182 23.77 22.14 2.63
N GLN A 183 22.54 22.59 2.40
CA GLN A 183 22.28 23.90 1.80
C GLN A 183 22.81 25.05 2.67
N ASP A 184 22.60 24.99 3.97
CA ASP A 184 23.08 26.00 4.91
C ASP A 184 24.62 26.04 4.94
N LYS A 185 25.27 24.88 4.95
CA LYS A 185 26.74 24.80 4.86
C LYS A 185 27.26 25.36 3.55
N LEU A 186 26.63 25.03 2.42
CA LEU A 186 26.99 25.60 1.13
C LEU A 186 26.85 27.14 1.13
N ARG A 187 25.77 27.67 1.70
CA ARG A 187 25.55 29.11 1.84
C ARG A 187 26.61 29.77 2.74
N GLN A 188 26.94 29.15 3.87
CA GLN A 188 28.00 29.61 4.76
C GLN A 188 29.35 29.65 4.04
N THR A 189 29.73 28.57 3.37
CA THR A 189 30.97 28.47 2.60
C THR A 189 31.06 29.56 1.53
N ARG A 190 29.99 29.77 0.74
CA ARG A 190 29.94 30.85 -0.24
C ARG A 190 30.12 32.23 0.40
N ARG A 191 29.50 32.47 1.56
CA ARG A 191 29.68 33.72 2.31
C ARG A 191 31.12 33.90 2.76
N TYR A 192 31.76 32.86 3.29
CA TYR A 192 33.16 32.91 3.70
C TYR A 192 34.09 33.23 2.53
N TYR A 193 33.91 32.59 1.37
CA TYR A 193 34.69 32.90 0.17
C TYR A 193 34.44 34.33 -0.34
N ALA A 194 33.19 34.80 -0.33
CA ALA A 194 32.88 36.18 -0.71
C ALA A 194 33.58 37.20 0.21
N THR A 195 33.51 37.00 1.53
CA THR A 195 34.21 37.84 2.51
C THR A 195 35.73 37.76 2.33
N TYR A 196 36.27 36.55 2.13
CA TYR A 196 37.70 36.36 1.90
C TYR A 196 38.18 37.10 0.65
N ASN A 197 37.48 36.97 -0.48
CA ASN A 197 37.82 37.66 -1.72
C ASN A 197 37.75 39.18 -1.55
N ALA A 198 36.71 39.70 -0.88
CA ALA A 198 36.61 41.13 -0.59
C ALA A 198 37.78 41.63 0.28
N LEU A 199 38.16 40.88 1.32
CA LEU A 199 39.32 41.21 2.16
C LEU A 199 40.64 41.15 1.37
N LEU A 200 40.77 40.21 0.44
CA LEU A 200 41.93 40.08 -0.43
C LEU A 200 42.04 41.30 -1.36
N GLU A 201 40.93 41.70 -1.98
CA GLU A 201 40.88 42.91 -2.82
C GLU A 201 41.22 44.18 -2.02
N ILE A 202 40.69 44.32 -0.80
CA ILE A 202 41.02 45.44 0.10
C ILE A 202 42.52 45.43 0.41
N LYS A 203 43.09 44.27 0.78
CA LYS A 203 44.53 44.14 1.04
C LYS A 203 45.36 44.57 -0.18
N ASP A 204 44.99 44.14 -1.37
CA ASP A 204 45.70 44.49 -2.61
C ASP A 204 45.60 45.99 -2.92
N LEU A 205 44.46 46.62 -2.64
CA LEU A 205 44.30 48.07 -2.75
C LEU A 205 45.15 48.82 -1.72
N MET A 206 45.17 48.37 -0.47
CA MET A 206 46.03 48.95 0.58
C MET A 206 47.51 48.83 0.25
N LEU A 207 47.96 47.71 -0.33
CA LEU A 207 49.36 47.56 -0.78
C LEU A 207 49.71 48.52 -1.92
N LYS A 208 48.77 48.76 -2.84
CA LYS A 208 48.95 49.78 -3.91
C LYS A 208 49.03 51.18 -3.33
N GLU A 209 48.23 51.50 -2.31
CA GLU A 209 48.30 52.78 -1.60
C GLU A 209 49.65 52.98 -0.89
N ILE A 210 50.13 51.97 -0.17
CA ILE A 210 51.46 52.00 0.47
C ILE A 210 52.56 52.21 -0.57
N SER A 211 52.51 51.48 -1.69
CA SER A 211 53.48 51.65 -2.79
C SER A 211 53.42 53.06 -3.39
N LEU A 212 52.23 53.64 -3.53
CA LEU A 212 52.05 55.00 -4.03
C LEU A 212 52.63 56.03 -3.05
N LEU A 213 52.33 55.91 -1.76
CA LEU A 213 52.85 56.78 -0.71
C LEU A 213 54.38 56.73 -0.62
N ASN A 214 54.95 55.53 -0.71
CA ASN A 214 56.41 55.35 -0.75
C ASN A 214 57.03 56.01 -1.99
N SER A 215 56.40 55.85 -3.17
CA SER A 215 56.84 56.49 -4.41
C SER A 215 56.79 58.01 -4.32
N ILE A 216 55.73 58.56 -3.73
CA ILE A 216 55.59 60.01 -3.51
C ILE A 216 56.70 60.49 -2.57
N SER A 217 56.90 59.80 -1.43
CA SER A 217 57.95 60.13 -0.46
C SER A 217 59.34 60.17 -1.08
N SER A 218 59.68 59.16 -1.92
CA SER A 218 60.98 59.12 -2.60
C SER A 218 61.16 60.24 -3.63
N GLN A 219 60.10 60.58 -4.38
CA GLN A 219 60.17 61.61 -5.43
C GLN A 219 60.10 63.03 -4.86
N PHE A 220 59.60 63.19 -3.63
CA PHE A 220 59.34 64.49 -3.04
C PHE A 220 60.62 65.32 -2.81
N GLN A 221 61.71 64.69 -2.36
CA GLN A 221 62.98 65.39 -2.14
C GLN A 221 63.55 65.95 -3.46
N ASP A 222 63.54 65.16 -4.52
CA ASP A 222 64.02 65.58 -5.85
C ASP A 222 63.10 66.60 -6.51
N ALA A 223 61.79 66.54 -6.24
CA ALA A 223 60.79 67.49 -6.74
C ALA A 223 60.92 68.87 -6.09
N ILE A 224 61.32 68.97 -4.82
CA ILE A 224 61.56 70.26 -4.17
C ILE A 224 62.85 70.92 -4.69
N ALA A 225 63.86 70.11 -5.05
CA ALA A 225 65.15 70.62 -5.49
C ALA A 225 65.12 71.21 -6.92
N ASN A 226 64.19 70.81 -7.77
CA ASN A 226 64.15 71.22 -9.18
C ASN A 226 62.72 71.45 -9.70
N SER A 227 62.48 72.60 -10.34
CA SER A 227 61.17 72.96 -10.90
C SER A 227 60.68 71.99 -11.99
N MET A 228 61.59 71.38 -12.76
CA MET A 228 61.23 70.41 -13.79
C MET A 228 60.75 69.07 -13.19
N SER A 229 61.39 68.59 -12.12
CA SER A 229 60.94 67.38 -11.39
C SER A 229 59.63 67.65 -10.64
N GLN A 230 59.43 68.88 -10.16
CA GLN A 230 58.15 69.32 -9.59
C GLN A 230 56.99 69.18 -10.59
N MET A 231 57.14 69.70 -11.81
CA MET A 231 56.10 69.55 -12.86
C MET A 231 55.81 68.09 -13.20
N LYS A 232 56.84 67.25 -13.31
CA LYS A 232 56.68 65.81 -13.60
C LYS A 232 55.91 65.07 -12.49
N LEU A 233 56.21 65.38 -11.23
CA LEU A 233 55.50 64.81 -10.09
C LEU A 233 54.01 65.20 -10.13
N ILE A 234 53.70 66.47 -10.38
CA ILE A 234 52.31 66.96 -10.50
C ILE A 234 51.58 66.25 -11.64
N GLU A 235 52.18 66.17 -12.83
CA GLU A 235 51.56 65.51 -14.00
C GLU A 235 51.29 64.01 -13.72
N SER A 236 52.24 63.32 -13.06
CA SER A 236 52.05 61.92 -12.66
C SER A 236 50.91 61.73 -11.65
N MET A 237 50.79 62.63 -10.65
CA MET A 237 49.73 62.59 -9.66
C MET A 237 48.37 62.86 -10.28
N GLU A 238 48.30 63.79 -11.22
CA GLU A 238 47.07 64.08 -11.97
C GLU A 238 46.64 62.87 -12.81
N GLY A 239 47.58 62.19 -13.47
CA GLY A 239 47.33 60.93 -14.18
C GLY A 239 46.80 59.82 -13.27
N ILE A 240 47.40 59.66 -12.08
CA ILE A 240 46.96 58.67 -11.09
C ILE A 240 45.55 58.98 -10.58
N LEU A 241 45.26 60.24 -10.24
CA LEU A 241 43.94 60.68 -9.80
C LEU A 241 42.87 60.41 -10.87
N LYS A 242 43.15 60.72 -12.14
CA LYS A 242 42.26 60.40 -13.27
C LYS A 242 42.02 58.89 -13.38
N GLY A 243 43.07 58.07 -13.23
CA GLY A 243 42.95 56.61 -13.26
C GLY A 243 42.14 56.03 -12.08
N ILE A 244 42.27 56.61 -10.89
CA ILE A 244 41.45 56.24 -9.72
C ILE A 244 39.99 56.61 -9.94
N GLN A 245 39.71 57.82 -10.44
CA GLN A 245 38.36 58.28 -10.73
C GLN A 245 37.67 57.36 -11.74
N GLN A 246 38.33 57.03 -12.86
CA GLN A 246 37.79 56.12 -13.87
C GLN A 246 37.47 54.73 -13.31
N LYS A 247 38.31 54.19 -12.41
CA LYS A 247 38.06 52.90 -11.76
C LYS A 247 36.87 52.98 -10.81
N LEU A 248 36.77 54.07 -10.04
CA LEU A 248 35.66 54.30 -9.12
C LEU A 248 34.33 54.36 -9.88
N ASP A 249 34.26 55.15 -10.96
CA ASP A 249 33.07 55.29 -11.78
C ASP A 249 32.63 53.94 -12.37
N LYS A 250 33.60 53.13 -12.84
CA LYS A 250 33.32 51.78 -13.37
C LYS A 250 32.75 50.85 -12.29
N VAL A 251 33.30 50.89 -11.07
CA VAL A 251 32.81 50.06 -9.96
C VAL A 251 31.42 50.50 -9.52
N LEU A 252 31.16 51.81 -9.43
CA LEU A 252 29.84 52.35 -9.09
C LEU A 252 28.77 51.95 -10.11
N LEU A 253 29.09 52.03 -11.40
CA LEU A 253 28.18 51.62 -12.46
C LEU A 253 27.88 50.12 -12.40
N SER A 254 28.92 49.29 -12.25
CA SER A 254 28.75 47.83 -12.10
C SER A 254 27.94 47.47 -10.84
N HIS A 255 28.13 48.20 -9.74
CA HIS A 255 27.37 48.02 -8.51
C HIS A 255 25.88 48.37 -8.70
N GLN A 256 25.59 49.45 -9.43
CA GLN A 256 24.22 49.86 -9.73
C GLN A 256 23.50 48.82 -10.61
N GLU A 257 24.16 48.27 -11.62
CA GLU A 257 23.63 47.21 -12.48
C GLU A 257 23.29 45.95 -11.66
N GLU A 258 24.23 45.48 -10.83
CA GLU A 258 24.02 44.31 -9.98
C GLU A 258 22.90 44.55 -8.93
N GLN A 259 22.81 45.77 -8.40
CA GLN A 259 21.75 46.14 -7.46
C GLN A 259 20.36 46.09 -8.13
N GLN A 260 20.24 46.52 -9.39
CA GLN A 260 18.99 46.42 -10.14
C GLN A 260 18.61 44.96 -10.39
N VAL A 261 19.57 44.11 -10.77
CA VAL A 261 19.35 42.66 -10.94
C VAL A 261 18.88 42.03 -9.62
N CYS A 262 19.52 42.36 -8.50
CA CYS A 262 19.16 41.88 -7.18
C CYS A 262 17.73 42.30 -6.78
N ASN A 263 17.35 43.55 -7.03
CA ASN A 263 16.00 44.05 -6.76
C ASN A 263 14.95 43.34 -7.61
N ALA A 264 15.20 43.18 -8.93
CA ALA A 264 14.31 42.45 -9.82
C ALA A 264 14.14 40.98 -9.39
N LEU A 265 15.20 40.33 -8.92
CA LEU A 265 15.12 38.96 -8.43
C LEU A 265 14.33 38.86 -7.12
N LYS A 266 14.49 39.83 -6.20
CA LYS A 266 13.70 39.92 -4.96
C LYS A 266 12.21 40.08 -5.24
N GLU A 267 11.85 40.92 -6.21
CA GLU A 267 10.46 41.10 -6.63
C GLU A 267 9.86 39.81 -7.20
N LYS A 268 10.59 39.12 -8.10
CA LYS A 268 10.16 37.81 -8.62
C LYS A 268 9.97 36.78 -7.51
N TYR A 269 10.90 36.72 -6.55
CA TYR A 269 10.78 35.83 -5.40
C TYR A 269 9.57 36.17 -4.51
N ALA A 270 9.33 37.45 -4.26
CA ALA A 270 8.18 37.90 -3.48
C ALA A 270 6.84 37.53 -4.18
N ALA A 271 6.77 37.70 -5.50
CA ALA A 271 5.61 37.30 -6.31
C ALA A 271 5.37 35.78 -6.24
N ALA A 272 6.40 34.95 -6.46
CA ALA A 272 6.30 33.50 -6.37
C ALA A 272 5.89 33.04 -4.96
N THR A 273 6.41 33.68 -3.92
CA THR A 273 6.02 33.40 -2.53
C THR A 273 4.55 33.74 -2.28
N ALA A 274 4.06 34.85 -2.84
CA ALA A 274 2.65 35.22 -2.73
C ALA A 274 1.74 34.22 -3.46
N GLU A 275 2.14 33.75 -4.66
CA GLU A 275 1.41 32.70 -5.38
C GLU A 275 1.40 31.37 -4.62
N GLN A 276 2.54 30.96 -4.05
CA GLN A 276 2.61 29.75 -3.22
C GLN A 276 1.65 29.84 -2.03
N ARG A 277 1.61 30.98 -1.33
CA ARG A 277 0.67 31.22 -0.22
C ARG A 277 -0.78 31.15 -0.69
N ARG A 278 -1.09 31.71 -1.87
CA ARG A 278 -2.43 31.63 -2.48
C ARG A 278 -2.82 30.19 -2.78
N CYS A 279 -1.93 29.41 -3.41
CA CYS A 279 -2.18 28.00 -3.72
C CYS A 279 -2.39 27.18 -2.45
N TYR A 280 -1.60 27.40 -1.41
CA TYR A 280 -1.78 26.74 -0.12
C TYR A 280 -3.13 27.08 0.53
N ALA A 281 -3.53 28.35 0.51
CA ALA A 281 -4.84 28.77 1.02
C ALA A 281 -5.99 28.11 0.25
N LEU A 282 -5.88 28.03 -1.08
CA LEU A 282 -6.88 27.38 -1.94
C LEU A 282 -6.96 25.87 -1.67
N LEU A 283 -5.82 25.19 -1.53
CA LEU A 283 -5.77 23.77 -1.17
C LEU A 283 -6.40 23.50 0.19
N LYS A 284 -6.14 24.36 1.17
CA LYS A 284 -6.76 24.26 2.50
C LYS A 284 -8.28 24.43 2.44
N ALA A 285 -8.76 25.45 1.72
CA ALA A 285 -10.19 25.66 1.51
C ALA A 285 -10.85 24.47 0.79
N PHE A 286 -10.19 23.93 -0.24
CA PHE A 286 -10.65 22.73 -0.94
C PHE A 286 -10.73 21.52 -0.01
N GLN A 287 -9.72 21.30 0.83
CA GLN A 287 -9.72 20.21 1.80
C GLN A 287 -10.86 20.34 2.83
N GLU A 288 -11.15 21.56 3.29
CA GLU A 288 -12.28 21.84 4.17
C GLU A 288 -13.63 21.54 3.49
N GLU A 289 -13.81 21.92 2.22
CA GLU A 289 -15.02 21.58 1.45
C GLU A 289 -15.16 20.07 1.19
N CYS A 290 -14.06 19.37 0.90
CA CYS A 290 -14.06 17.91 0.78
C CYS A 290 -14.51 17.25 2.10
N ALA A 291 -13.97 17.69 3.23
CA ALA A 291 -14.36 17.19 4.55
C ALA A 291 -15.85 17.47 4.87
N LYS A 292 -16.39 18.62 4.45
CA LYS A 292 -17.83 18.91 4.55
C LYS A 292 -18.65 17.98 3.66
N ASN A 293 -18.24 17.75 2.42
CA ASN A 293 -18.94 16.86 1.49
C ASN A 293 -18.98 15.42 2.01
N GLU A 294 -17.87 14.92 2.55
CA GLU A 294 -17.82 13.60 3.19
C GLU A 294 -18.79 13.49 4.36
N LYS A 295 -18.85 14.51 5.24
CA LYS A 295 -19.83 14.56 6.34
C LYS A 295 -21.28 14.56 5.86
N LEU A 296 -21.58 15.27 4.77
CA LEU A 296 -22.92 15.28 4.19
C LEU A 296 -23.27 13.91 3.55
N ARG A 297 -22.32 13.24 2.92
CA ARG A 297 -22.52 11.90 2.36
C ARG A 297 -22.81 10.87 3.44
N THR A 298 -22.11 10.92 4.57
CA THR A 298 -22.35 9.99 5.68
C THR A 298 -23.72 10.24 6.34
N GLN A 299 -24.16 11.49 6.46
CA GLN A 299 -25.49 11.83 6.98
C GLN A 299 -26.65 11.43 6.06
N ASN A 300 -26.46 11.49 4.73
CA ASN A 300 -27.49 11.06 3.77
C ASN A 300 -27.55 9.54 3.56
N SER A 301 -26.60 8.78 4.14
CA SER A 301 -26.53 7.32 4.03
C SER A 301 -27.11 6.60 5.26
N THR A 302 -27.59 7.35 6.25
CA THR A 302 -28.35 6.87 7.44
C THR A 302 -29.80 7.29 7.33
#